data_AF-A0A956J3X6-F1
#
_entry.id   AF-A0A956J3X6-F1
#
_cell.length_a   1.000
_cell.length_b   1.000
_cell.length_c   1.000
_cell.angle_alpha   90.00
_cell.angle_beta   90.00
_cell.angle_gamma   90.00
#
_symmetry.space_group_name_H-M   'P 1'
#
loop_
_entity.id
_entity.type
_entity.pdbx_description
1 polymer ?
#
loop_
_entity_poly.entity_id
_entity_poly.type
_entity_poly.pdbx_seq_one_letter_code
_entity_poly.pdbx_strand_id
1 'polypeptide(L)' 'VYDILFRGAGPAETGALEPEKVAENSVLVAGGTDPERFLKQSLHEYVSFALFAASNALGNEADAQLEREVSGWVGQLKS' A
#
# COMPACT_ATOMS: atom_id res chain seq x y z
N VAL A 1 -1.16 10.61 7.77
CA VAL A 1 -2.10 10.17 6.71
C VAL A 1 -2.32 8.66 6.80
N TYR A 2 -1.28 7.84 6.63
CA TYR A 2 -1.37 6.37 6.71
C TYR A 2 -1.88 5.82 8.06
N ASP A 3 -1.56 6.47 9.19
CA ASP A 3 -2.11 6.08 10.50
C ASP A 3 -3.64 6.17 10.59
N ILE A 4 -4.24 7.11 9.85
CA ILE A 4 -5.70 7.27 9.78
C ILE A 4 -6.26 6.33 8.72
N LEU A 5 -5.59 6.22 7.57
CA LEU A 5 -5.99 5.33 6.47
C LEU A 5 -6.06 3.86 6.90
N PHE A 6 -5.10 3.40 7.69
CA PHE A 6 -5.03 2.01 8.16
C PHE A 6 -5.55 1.81 9.58
N ARG A 7 -6.17 2.84 10.18
CA ARG A 7 -6.68 2.75 11.56
C ARG A 7 -7.69 1.61 11.69
N GLY A 8 -7.33 0.62 12.50
CA GLY A 8 -8.16 -0.56 12.74
C GLY A 8 -8.30 -1.51 11.53
N ALA A 9 -7.64 -1.21 10.41
CA ALA A 9 -7.62 -2.02 9.20
C ALA A 9 -6.44 -2.99 9.15
N GLY A 10 -5.50 -2.89 10.09
CA GLY A 10 -4.33 -3.76 10.18
C GLY A 10 -3.01 -2.97 10.12
N PRO A 11 -1.91 -3.58 9.67
CA PRO A 11 -1.85 -4.94 9.13
C PRO A 11 -2.10 -6.02 10.19
N ALA A 12 -2.71 -7.14 9.76
CA ALA A 12 -2.76 -8.39 10.53
C ALA A 12 -1.38 -9.04 10.62
N GLU A 13 -1.24 -10.13 11.38
CA GLU A 13 0.04 -10.87 11.49
C GLU A 13 0.58 -11.37 10.13
N THR A 14 -0.32 -11.60 9.16
CA THR A 14 0.02 -11.98 7.78
C THR A 14 0.40 -10.80 6.89
N GLY A 15 0.34 -9.56 7.40
CA GLY A 15 0.51 -8.34 6.61
C GLY A 15 -0.75 -7.88 5.87
N ALA A 16 -1.86 -8.62 5.95
CA ALA A 16 -3.10 -8.27 5.27
C ALA A 16 -3.79 -7.04 5.89
N LEU A 17 -4.46 -6.25 5.03
CA LEU A 17 -5.33 -5.15 5.42
C LEU A 17 -6.80 -5.54 5.21
N GLU A 18 -7.69 -5.03 6.07
CA GLU A 18 -9.15 -5.18 5.95
C GLU A 18 -9.70 -4.18 4.92
N PRO A 19 -10.10 -4.62 3.71
CA PRO A 19 -10.42 -3.71 2.60
C PRO A 19 -11.55 -2.72 2.91
N GLU A 20 -12.59 -3.19 3.59
CA GLU A 20 -13.77 -2.39 3.97
C GLU A 20 -13.37 -1.23 4.87
N LYS A 21 -12.52 -1.48 5.86
CA LYS A 21 -12.05 -0.42 6.77
C LYS A 21 -11.12 0.57 6.09
N VAL A 22 -10.28 0.10 5.16
CA VAL A 22 -9.44 1.01 4.35
C VAL A 22 -10.32 1.92 3.50
N ALA A 23 -11.37 1.38 2.88
CA ALA A 23 -12.33 2.15 2.09
C ALA A 23 -13.08 3.19 2.95
N GLU A 24 -13.59 2.80 4.11
CA GLU A 24 -14.23 3.71 5.06
C GLU A 24 -13.30 4.85 5.50
N ASN A 25 -12.07 4.50 5.91
CA ASN A 25 -11.08 5.49 6.34
C ASN A 25 -10.65 6.41 5.20
N SER A 26 -10.61 5.92 3.96
CA SER A 26 -10.21 6.73 2.78
C SER A 26 -11.12 7.94 2.59
N VAL A 27 -12.42 7.80 2.85
CA VAL A 27 -13.39 8.91 2.76
C VAL A 27 -13.07 10.00 3.77
N LEU A 28 -12.65 9.62 4.98
CA LEU A 28 -12.28 10.57 6.04
C LEU A 28 -11.00 11.34 5.71
N VAL A 29 -10.05 10.67 5.07
CA VAL A 29 -8.72 11.24 4.78
C VAL A 29 -8.70 12.02 3.46
N ALA A 30 -9.56 11.65 2.51
CA ALA A 30 -9.62 12.29 1.18
C ALA A 30 -10.03 13.78 1.24
N GLY A 31 -10.62 14.27 2.35
CA GLY A 31 -10.77 15.71 2.60
C GLY A 31 -11.54 16.50 1.54
N GLY A 32 -12.48 15.85 0.84
CA GLY A 32 -13.28 16.44 -0.25
C GLY A 32 -12.72 16.21 -1.66
N THR A 33 -11.57 15.54 -1.78
CA THR A 33 -11.07 14.99 -3.05
C THR A 33 -11.72 13.65 -3.36
N ASP A 34 -11.62 13.18 -4.61
CA ASP A 34 -12.09 11.85 -5.01
C ASP A 34 -11.41 10.75 -4.16
N PRO A 35 -12.17 10.02 -3.32
CA PRO A 35 -11.62 9.01 -2.42
C PRO A 35 -10.94 7.85 -3.15
N GLU A 36 -11.43 7.46 -4.33
CA GLU A 36 -10.84 6.35 -5.09
C GLU A 36 -9.44 6.72 -5.59
N ARG A 37 -9.32 7.90 -6.23
CA ARG A 37 -8.04 8.41 -6.69
C ARG A 37 -7.05 8.62 -5.54
N PHE A 38 -7.52 9.19 -4.43
CA PHE A 38 -6.71 9.37 -3.23
C PHE A 38 -6.20 8.02 -2.69
N LEU A 39 -7.09 7.03 -2.61
CA LEU A 39 -6.76 5.70 -2.11
C LEU A 39 -5.74 5.00 -3.01
N LYS A 40 -5.93 5.00 -4.34
CA LYS A 40 -4.98 4.42 -5.29
C LYS A 40 -3.58 5.03 -5.15
N GLN A 41 -3.50 6.35 -5.12
CA GLN A 41 -2.23 7.06 -4.96
C GLN A 41 -1.56 6.71 -3.62
N SER A 42 -2.33 6.73 -2.53
CA SER A 42 -1.82 6.41 -1.19
C SER A 42 -1.31 4.97 -1.11
N LEU A 43 -2.04 4.00 -1.66
CA LEU A 43 -1.60 2.60 -1.70
C LEU A 43 -0.35 2.42 -2.57
N HIS A 44 -0.28 3.10 -3.72
CA HIS A 44 0.90 3.07 -4.58
C HIS A 44 2.14 3.59 -3.84
N GLU A 45 2.04 4.74 -3.16
CA GLU A 45 3.12 5.33 -2.37
C GLU A 45 3.54 4.43 -1.21
N TYR A 46 2.58 3.89 -0.45
CA TYR A 46 2.84 2.99 0.67
C TYR A 46 3.56 1.71 0.22
N VAL A 47 3.06 1.04 -0.81
CA VAL A 47 3.68 -0.20 -1.32
C VAL A 47 5.05 0.09 -1.91
N SER A 48 5.21 1.18 -2.65
CA SER A 48 6.53 1.57 -3.20
C SER A 48 7.55 1.77 -2.09
N PHE A 49 7.16 2.43 -0.99
CA PHE A 49 8.03 2.61 0.18
C PHE A 49 8.33 1.28 0.89
N ALA A 50 7.32 0.42 1.09
CA ALA A 50 7.50 -0.89 1.71
C ALA A 50 8.46 -1.78 0.89
N LEU A 51 8.33 -1.77 -0.43
CA LEU A 51 9.24 -2.48 -1.33
C LEU A 51 10.65 -1.92 -1.23
N PHE A 52 10.82 -0.60 -1.33
CA PHE A 52 12.15 0.02 -1.16
C PHE A 52 12.80 -0.36 0.19
N ALA A 53 12.04 -0.35 1.28
CA ALA A 53 12.54 -0.74 2.59
C ALA A 53 12.90 -2.24 2.66
N ALA A 54 12.09 -3.10 2.06
CA ALA A 54 12.36 -4.53 1.96
C ALA A 54 13.59 -4.83 1.10
N SER A 55 13.68 -4.22 -0.09
CA SER A 55 14.83 -4.28 -1.00
C SER A 55 16.13 -3.86 -0.31
N ASN A 56 16.10 -2.82 0.52
CA ASN A 56 17.29 -2.39 1.26
C ASN A 56 17.67 -3.34 2.41
N ALA A 57 16.73 -4.15 2.90
CA ALA A 57 16.98 -5.16 3.92
C ALA A 57 17.36 -6.53 3.33
N LEU A 58 16.94 -6.80 2.10
CA LEU A 58 17.17 -8.04 1.37
C LEU A 58 18.41 -7.90 0.48
N GLY A 59 19.29 -8.90 0.45
CA GLY A 59 20.40 -8.90 -0.51
C GLY A 59 19.90 -8.93 -1.97
N ASN A 60 20.77 -8.56 -2.91
CA ASN A 60 20.45 -8.39 -4.35
C ASN A 60 19.62 -9.53 -4.99
N GLU A 61 19.81 -10.78 -4.57
CA GLU A 61 19.14 -11.94 -5.16
C GLU A 61 17.68 -12.08 -4.70
N ALA A 62 17.40 -11.77 -3.43
CA ALA A 62 16.05 -11.75 -2.88
C ALA A 62 15.26 -10.51 -3.33
N ASP A 63 15.94 -9.39 -3.56
CA ASP A 63 15.35 -8.18 -4.13
C ASP A 63 14.81 -8.40 -5.55
N ALA A 64 15.63 -9.01 -6.43
CA ALA A 64 15.22 -9.33 -7.80
C ALA A 64 14.05 -10.33 -7.88
N GLN A 65 13.93 -11.23 -6.90
CA GLN A 65 12.78 -12.11 -6.81
C GLN A 65 11.52 -11.39 -6.32
N LEU A 66 11.67 -10.56 -5.29
CA LEU A 66 10.58 -9.72 -4.78
C LEU A 66 10.02 -8.86 -5.92
N GLU A 67 10.86 -8.10 -6.62
CA GLU A 67 10.42 -7.22 -7.72
C GLU A 67 9.59 -7.96 -8.79
N ARG A 68 9.98 -9.19 -9.15
CA ARG A 68 9.22 -10.03 -10.09
C ARG A 68 7.82 -10.40 -9.57
N GLU A 69 7.69 -10.71 -8.29
CA GLU A 69 6.43 -11.16 -7.68
C GLU A 69 5.43 -10.01 -7.50
N VAL A 70 5.90 -8.80 -7.22
CA VAL A 70 5.04 -7.65 -6.86
C VAL A 70 4.87 -6.61 -7.97
N SER A 71 5.75 -6.56 -8.98
CA SER A 71 5.69 -5.57 -10.08
C SER A 71 4.33 -5.49 -10.78
N GLY A 72 3.66 -6.63 -11.00
CA GLY A 72 2.32 -6.69 -11.61
C GLY A 72 1.25 -6.00 -10.76
N TRP A 73 1.28 -6.18 -9.44
CA TRP A 73 0.34 -5.58 -8.50
C TRP A 73 0.60 -4.08 -8.31
N VAL A 74 1.86 -3.67 -8.22
CA VAL A 74 2.25 -2.24 -8.12
C VAL A 74 1.84 -1.47 -9.36
N GLY A 75 1.98 -2.06 -10.55
CA GLY A 75 1.59 -1.44 -11.81
C GLY A 75 0.10 -1.08 -11.87
N GLN A 76 -0.77 -1.91 -11.28
CA GLN A 76 -2.23 -1.66 -11.24
C GLN A 76 -2.62 -0.46 -10.38
N LEU A 77 -1.76 -0.06 -9.44
CA LEU A 77 -2.02 1.10 -8.57
C LEU A 77 -1.62 2.43 -9.22
N LYS A 78 -0.88 2.41 -10.34
CA LYS A 78 -0.51 3.62 -11.11
C LYS A 78 -1.60 4.13 -12.05
N SER A 79 -2.60 3.30 -12.40
CA SER A 79 -3.61 3.57 -13.43
C SER A 79 -4.98 3.97 -12.87
#